data_AF-A0A147IML6-F1
#
_entry.id   AF-A0A147IML6-F1
#
_cell.length_a   1.000
_cell.length_b   1.000
_cell.length_c   1.000
_cell.angle_alpha   90.00
_cell.angle_beta   90.00
_cell.angle_gamma   90.00
#
_symmetry.space_group_name_H-M   'P 1'
#
loop_
_entity.id
_entity.type
_entity.pdbx_description
1 polymer ?
#
loop_
_entity_poly.entity_id
_entity_poly.type
_entity_poly.pdbx_seq_one_letter_code
_entity_poly.pdbx_strand_id
1 'polypeptide(L)'
;MRIPRAEVIAAWGLSLQGMVGSFRFYPNRTIVSGLTGRTVATKAYATNNAVSVSGWAAGALSTLRVGQWLTIGAQLLRITEAAAVADANGRVTVRFEPALRADFAAGTAVEFARPFGVFRLAITDSPAYTLDPDRVADFGTIEAREVV
;
A
#
# COMPACT_ATOMS: atom_id res chain seq x y z
N MET A 1 12.99 -7.72 20.50
CA MET A 1 12.10 -8.86 20.17
C MET A 1 12.64 -10.16 20.77
N ARG A 2 11.81 -11.17 21.09
CA ARG A 2 12.29 -12.49 21.57
C ARG A 2 12.90 -13.32 20.42
N ILE A 3 13.91 -14.15 20.73
CA ILE A 3 14.71 -14.92 19.76
C ILE A 3 13.88 -15.72 18.74
N PRO A 4 12.85 -16.52 19.11
CA PRO A 4 12.15 -17.35 18.11
C PRO A 4 11.45 -16.53 17.02
N ARG A 5 10.96 -15.33 17.35
CA ARG A 5 10.38 -14.42 16.34
C ARG A 5 11.46 -13.78 15.48
N ALA A 6 12.63 -13.50 16.06
CA ALA A 6 13.76 -12.96 15.33
C ALA A 6 14.28 -13.95 14.28
N GLU A 7 14.40 -15.24 14.63
CA GLU A 7 14.82 -16.31 13.71
C GLU A 7 13.85 -16.44 12.52
N VAL A 8 12.54 -16.33 12.75
CA VAL A 8 11.52 -16.34 11.68
C VAL A 8 11.68 -15.15 10.74
N ILE A 9 11.90 -13.94 11.28
CA ILE A 9 12.10 -12.73 10.47
C ILE A 9 13.42 -12.79 9.70
N ALA A 10 14.49 -13.30 10.32
CA ALA A 10 15.78 -13.50 9.66
C ALA A 10 15.66 -14.52 8.51
N ALA A 11 14.99 -15.65 8.74
CA ALA A 11 14.73 -16.65 7.71
C ALA A 11 13.89 -16.09 6.55
N TRP A 12 12.88 -15.26 6.85
CA TRP A 12 12.13 -14.54 5.83
C TRP A 12 13.01 -13.53 5.07
N GLY A 13 13.85 -12.76 5.76
CA GLY A 13 14.78 -11.81 5.13
C GLY A 13 15.80 -12.51 4.22
N LEU A 14 16.25 -13.71 4.59
CA LEU A 14 17.12 -14.56 3.77
C LEU A 14 16.40 -15.10 2.53
N SER A 15 15.12 -15.48 2.65
CA SER A 15 14.35 -15.99 1.50
C SER A 15 14.07 -14.93 0.44
N LEU A 16 14.17 -13.64 0.79
CA LEU A 16 14.11 -12.54 -0.18
C LEU A 16 15.38 -12.41 -1.03
N GLN A 17 16.50 -13.02 -0.64
CA GLN A 17 17.77 -12.93 -1.39
C GLN A 17 18.17 -11.47 -1.70
N GLY A 18 18.11 -10.60 -0.69
CA GLY A 18 18.41 -9.17 -0.83
C GLY A 18 17.37 -8.44 -1.68
N MET A 19 17.82 -7.76 -2.74
CA MET A 19 16.98 -6.95 -3.63
C MET A 19 16.23 -7.75 -4.71
N VAL A 20 16.38 -9.09 -4.73
CA VAL A 20 15.79 -9.97 -5.76
C VAL A 20 14.33 -10.25 -5.47
N GLY A 21 14.04 -10.72 -4.25
CA GLY A 21 12.71 -11.05 -3.78
C GLY A 21 11.86 -9.81 -3.52
N SER A 22 10.55 -10.01 -3.60
CA SER A 22 9.57 -8.98 -3.28
C SER A 22 8.53 -9.48 -2.28
N PHE A 23 7.94 -8.56 -1.54
CA PHE A 23 6.97 -8.84 -0.51
C PHE A 23 5.87 -7.78 -0.49
N ARG A 24 4.70 -8.16 0.02
CA ARG A 24 3.61 -7.20 0.27
C ARG A 24 3.83 -6.53 1.61
N PHE A 25 3.90 -5.20 1.60
CA PHE A 25 3.89 -4.39 2.82
C PHE A 25 2.49 -3.83 3.03
N TYR A 26 1.98 -3.98 4.25
CA TYR A 26 0.72 -3.40 4.69
C TYR A 26 1.04 -2.30 5.70
N PRO A 27 0.70 -1.02 5.44
CA PRO A 27 1.01 0.06 6.36
C PRO A 27 0.24 -0.11 7.67
N ASN A 28 0.91 0.16 8.79
CA ASN A 28 0.24 0.24 10.08
C ASN A 28 -0.69 1.47 10.08
N ARG A 29 -1.91 1.29 10.61
CA ARG A 29 -2.94 2.32 10.59
C ARG A 29 -3.88 2.17 11.77
N THR A 30 -4.22 3.31 12.37
CA THR A 30 -5.15 3.37 13.50
C THR A 30 -6.60 3.21 13.05
N ILE A 31 -6.94 3.70 11.85
CA ILE A 31 -8.31 3.67 11.32
C ILE A 31 -8.34 2.88 10.01
N VAL A 32 -9.13 1.81 10.00
CA VAL A 32 -9.39 0.96 8.83
C VAL A 32 -10.60 1.51 8.06
N SER A 33 -10.57 1.45 6.73
CA SER A 33 -11.73 1.77 5.91
C SER A 33 -12.61 0.53 5.73
N GLY A 34 -13.92 0.69 5.81
CA GLY A 34 -14.88 -0.38 5.48
C GLY A 34 -15.21 -0.47 3.98
N LEU A 35 -14.60 0.39 3.15
CA LEU A 35 -14.90 0.45 1.72
C LEU A 35 -14.30 -0.75 0.99
N THR A 36 -15.17 -1.51 0.32
CA THR A 36 -14.82 -2.68 -0.50
C THR A 36 -15.47 -2.55 -1.88
N GLY A 37 -14.98 -3.35 -2.85
CA GLY A 37 -15.57 -3.41 -4.20
C GLY A 37 -15.44 -2.11 -5.01
N ARG A 38 -14.46 -1.25 -4.68
CA ARG A 38 -14.19 -0.02 -5.44
C ARG A 38 -13.29 -0.34 -6.62
N THR A 39 -13.50 0.35 -7.73
CA THR A 39 -12.74 0.14 -8.96
C THR A 39 -12.39 1.46 -9.64
N VAL A 40 -11.36 1.45 -10.46
CA VAL A 40 -11.02 2.59 -11.33
C VAL A 40 -12.13 2.77 -12.37
N ALA A 41 -12.77 3.93 -12.42
CA ALA A 41 -13.94 4.18 -13.27
C ALA A 41 -13.59 4.37 -14.76
N THR A 42 -12.38 4.87 -15.05
CA THR A 42 -11.87 5.15 -16.39
C THR A 42 -10.38 4.83 -16.44
N LYS A 43 -9.82 4.45 -17.60
CA LYS A 43 -8.38 4.14 -17.73
C LYS A 43 -7.52 5.20 -17.02
N ALA A 44 -6.65 4.75 -16.12
CA ALA A 44 -5.67 5.56 -15.42
C ALA A 44 -4.30 5.35 -16.08
N TYR A 45 -3.54 6.43 -16.25
CA TYR A 45 -2.25 6.39 -16.92
C TYR A 45 -1.13 6.51 -15.91
N ALA A 46 0.05 5.99 -16.26
CA ALA A 46 1.27 6.31 -15.56
C ALA A 46 1.43 7.84 -15.46
N THR A 47 2.01 8.32 -14.37
CA THR A 47 2.16 9.72 -13.95
C THR A 47 0.90 10.44 -13.47
N ASN A 48 -0.30 9.85 -13.57
CA ASN A 48 -1.48 10.42 -12.95
C ASN A 48 -1.37 10.42 -11.43
N ASN A 49 -1.72 11.53 -10.80
CA ASN A 49 -1.89 11.66 -9.35
C ASN A 49 -3.37 11.80 -8.93
N ALA A 50 -4.29 11.53 -9.87
CA ALA A 50 -5.72 11.55 -9.64
C ALA A 50 -6.40 10.48 -10.50
N VAL A 51 -7.38 9.78 -9.93
CA VAL A 51 -8.26 8.86 -10.65
C VAL A 51 -9.70 9.03 -10.22
N SER A 52 -10.61 8.75 -11.15
CA SER A 52 -12.03 8.58 -10.82
C SER A 52 -12.23 7.14 -10.34
N VAL A 53 -12.77 6.97 -9.14
CA VAL A 53 -13.08 5.66 -8.54
C VAL A 53 -14.58 5.46 -8.55
N SER A 54 -15.06 4.29 -8.98
CA SER A 54 -16.47 3.90 -9.01
C SER A 54 -16.84 2.93 -7.89
N GLY A 55 -18.14 2.82 -7.65
CA GLY A 55 -18.75 1.80 -6.80
C GLY A 55 -19.71 2.35 -5.75
N TRP A 56 -19.83 3.68 -5.62
CA TRP A 56 -20.81 4.30 -4.75
C TRP A 56 -22.17 4.37 -5.44
N ALA A 57 -23.25 4.45 -4.66
CA ALA A 57 -24.52 4.92 -5.20
C ALA A 57 -24.40 6.42 -5.54
N ALA A 58 -25.15 6.89 -6.53
CA ALA A 58 -25.16 8.30 -6.91
C ALA A 58 -25.53 9.18 -5.70
N GLY A 59 -24.76 10.24 -5.45
CA GLY A 59 -24.98 11.13 -4.31
C GLY A 59 -24.63 10.54 -2.93
N ALA A 60 -24.08 9.33 -2.85
CA ALA A 60 -23.66 8.75 -1.57
C ALA A 60 -22.39 9.43 -1.03
N LEU A 61 -22.28 9.51 0.31
CA LEU A 61 -21.06 9.96 0.97
C LEU A 61 -19.90 9.02 0.62
N SER A 62 -18.76 9.59 0.21
CA SER A 62 -17.59 8.80 -0.16
C SER A 62 -16.97 8.09 1.05
N THR A 63 -17.04 8.72 2.23
CA THR A 63 -16.40 8.31 3.50
C THR A 63 -14.88 8.19 3.43
N LEU A 64 -14.27 8.64 2.33
CA LEU A 64 -12.82 8.69 2.18
C LEU A 64 -12.24 9.78 3.06
N ARG A 65 -11.03 9.54 3.58
CA ARG A 65 -10.30 10.49 4.42
C ARG A 65 -8.98 10.85 3.78
N VAL A 66 -8.65 12.14 3.81
CA VAL A 66 -7.31 12.62 3.49
C VAL A 66 -6.30 11.94 4.42
N GLY A 67 -5.17 11.51 3.86
CA GLY A 67 -4.12 10.78 4.57
C GLY A 67 -4.37 9.27 4.70
N GLN A 68 -5.54 8.76 4.29
CA GLN A 68 -5.79 7.32 4.24
C GLN A 68 -4.99 6.66 3.11
N TRP A 69 -4.55 5.42 3.33
CA TRP A 69 -3.94 4.58 2.31
C TRP A 69 -4.97 3.94 1.37
N LEU A 70 -4.57 3.75 0.12
CA LEU A 70 -5.25 2.92 -0.87
C LEU A 70 -4.22 2.15 -1.72
N THR A 71 -4.69 1.15 -2.46
CA THR A 71 -3.86 0.42 -3.43
C THR A 71 -4.56 0.36 -4.78
N ILE A 72 -3.78 0.58 -5.83
CA ILE A 72 -4.18 0.30 -7.22
C ILE A 72 -3.13 -0.63 -7.81
N GLY A 73 -3.56 -1.81 -8.24
CA GLY A 73 -2.65 -2.88 -8.70
C GLY A 73 -1.72 -3.37 -7.58
N ALA A 74 -0.46 -2.94 -7.63
CA ALA A 74 0.59 -3.30 -6.67
C ALA A 74 1.21 -2.09 -5.97
N GLN A 75 0.70 -0.88 -6.22
CA GLN A 75 1.25 0.37 -5.71
C GLN A 75 0.47 0.85 -4.49
N LEU A 76 1.18 1.19 -3.41
CA LEU A 76 0.64 1.81 -2.21
C LEU A 76 0.62 3.32 -2.38
N LEU A 77 -0.56 3.92 -2.22
CA LEU A 77 -0.80 5.34 -2.46
C LEU A 77 -1.47 5.97 -1.25
N ARG A 78 -1.27 7.27 -1.05
CA ARG A 78 -1.88 8.01 0.05
C ARG A 78 -2.79 9.10 -0.49
N ILE A 79 -4.04 9.12 -0.04
CA ILE A 79 -5.03 10.13 -0.45
C ILE A 79 -4.57 11.51 0.01
N THR A 80 -4.47 12.44 -0.92
CA THR A 80 -4.22 13.86 -0.64
C THR A 80 -5.53 14.65 -0.68
N GLU A 81 -6.45 14.29 -1.58
CA GLU A 81 -7.77 14.90 -1.69
C GLU A 81 -8.79 13.88 -2.18
N ALA A 82 -10.05 14.00 -1.72
CA ALA A 82 -11.15 13.19 -2.23
C ALA A 82 -12.45 13.98 -2.15
N ALA A 83 -13.32 13.83 -3.15
CA ALA A 83 -14.66 14.42 -3.08
C ALA A 83 -15.47 13.78 -1.93
N ALA A 84 -16.23 14.59 -1.20
CA ALA A 84 -17.02 14.12 -0.05
C ALA A 84 -18.23 13.27 -0.46
N VAL A 85 -18.73 13.46 -1.67
CA VAL A 85 -19.94 12.83 -2.21
C VAL A 85 -19.64 12.29 -3.61
N ALA A 86 -20.24 11.15 -3.95
CA ALA A 86 -20.17 10.58 -5.29
C ALA A 86 -21.03 11.37 -6.30
N ASP A 87 -20.55 11.46 -7.54
CA ASP A 87 -21.27 12.11 -8.64
C ASP A 87 -22.54 11.32 -9.06
N ALA A 88 -23.24 11.82 -10.08
CA ALA A 88 -24.45 11.20 -10.63
C ALA A 88 -24.22 9.76 -11.16
N ASN A 89 -22.97 9.38 -11.45
CA ASN A 89 -22.58 8.06 -11.91
C ASN A 89 -22.00 7.17 -10.79
N GLY A 90 -22.06 7.62 -9.53
CA GLY A 90 -21.51 6.87 -8.40
C GLY A 90 -19.97 6.88 -8.36
N ARG A 91 -19.35 7.93 -8.91
CA ARG A 91 -17.89 8.07 -8.97
C ARG A 91 -17.38 9.15 -8.03
N VAL A 92 -16.19 8.94 -7.50
CA VAL A 92 -15.48 9.87 -6.62
C VAL A 92 -14.09 10.10 -7.21
N THR A 93 -13.76 11.37 -7.48
CA THR A 93 -12.38 11.73 -7.85
C THR A 93 -11.51 11.71 -6.61
N VAL A 94 -10.43 10.93 -6.68
CA VAL A 94 -9.44 10.76 -5.60
C VAL A 94 -8.09 11.19 -6.12
N ARG A 95 -7.47 12.16 -5.45
CA ARG A 95 -6.07 12.53 -5.65
C ARG A 95 -5.19 11.86 -4.60
N PHE A 96 -3.99 11.49 -5.01
CA PHE A 96 -3.08 10.75 -4.16
C PHE A 96 -1.63 10.99 -4.56
N GLU A 97 -0.73 10.67 -3.65
CA GLU A 97 0.71 10.63 -3.89
C GLU A 97 1.31 9.31 -3.40
N PRO A 98 2.40 8.81 -4.01
CA PRO A 98 3.03 9.32 -5.24
C PRO A 98 2.16 9.07 -6.49
N ALA A 99 2.50 9.68 -7.63
CA ALA A 99 1.85 9.39 -8.91
C ALA A 99 1.93 7.90 -9.31
N LEU A 100 0.98 7.45 -10.13
CA LEU A 100 0.96 6.08 -10.66
C LEU A 100 2.22 5.81 -11.50
N ARG A 101 2.76 4.60 -11.40
CA ARG A 101 3.93 4.19 -12.18
C ARG A 101 3.62 3.22 -13.31
N ALA A 102 2.35 2.83 -13.45
CA ALA A 102 1.85 1.99 -14.54
C ALA A 102 0.45 2.43 -14.98
N ASP A 103 0.07 2.00 -16.18
CA ASP A 103 -1.28 2.15 -16.70
C ASP A 103 -2.22 1.10 -16.09
N PHE A 104 -3.45 1.51 -15.77
CA PHE A 104 -4.50 0.63 -15.26
C PHE A 104 -5.79 0.80 -16.07
N ALA A 105 -6.38 -0.31 -16.48
CA ALA A 105 -7.66 -0.32 -17.19
C ALA A 105 -8.81 0.08 -16.25
N ALA A 106 -9.91 0.58 -16.83
CA ALA A 106 -11.17 0.70 -16.10
C ALA A 106 -11.60 -0.66 -15.53
N GLY A 107 -12.20 -0.66 -14.35
CA GLY A 107 -12.55 -1.86 -13.60
C GLY A 107 -11.42 -2.43 -12.73
N THR A 108 -10.19 -1.90 -12.82
CA THR A 108 -9.09 -2.30 -11.92
C THR A 108 -9.48 -2.04 -10.47
N ALA A 109 -9.28 -3.02 -9.59
CA ALA A 109 -9.66 -2.91 -8.18
C ALA A 109 -8.87 -1.80 -7.47
N VAL A 110 -9.57 -1.07 -6.60
CA VAL A 110 -9.02 -0.09 -5.67
C VAL A 110 -9.28 -0.57 -4.26
N GLU A 111 -8.21 -0.90 -3.54
CA GLU A 111 -8.29 -1.51 -2.21
C GLU A 111 -8.09 -0.46 -1.12
N PHE A 112 -9.12 -0.25 -0.28
CA PHE A 112 -9.09 0.67 0.85
C PHE A 112 -9.13 -0.05 2.20
N ALA A 113 -9.73 -1.24 2.25
CA ALA A 113 -9.95 -1.99 3.47
C ALA A 113 -8.68 -2.66 3.96
N ARG A 114 -7.78 -3.12 3.09
CA ARG A 114 -6.45 -3.64 3.44
C ARG A 114 -5.40 -3.27 2.38
N PRO A 115 -5.05 -1.98 2.25
CA PRO A 115 -4.13 -1.51 1.24
C PRO A 115 -2.74 -2.08 1.49
N PHE A 116 -2.03 -2.35 0.40
CA PHE A 116 -0.68 -2.86 0.35
C PHE A 116 0.12 -2.23 -0.80
N GLY A 117 1.43 -2.33 -0.73
CA GLY A 117 2.30 -2.18 -1.90
C GLY A 117 3.23 -3.38 -2.00
N VAL A 118 3.83 -3.57 -3.17
CA VAL A 118 4.86 -4.60 -3.38
C VAL A 118 6.24 -3.94 -3.30
N PHE A 119 7.04 -4.39 -2.36
CA PHE A 119 8.35 -3.84 -2.03
C PHE A 119 9.44 -4.91 -2.17
N ARG A 120 10.67 -4.45 -2.35
CA ARG A 120 11.88 -5.24 -2.23
C ARG A 120 12.82 -4.56 -1.24
N LEU A 121 13.77 -5.30 -0.67
CA LEU A 121 14.79 -4.69 0.18
C LEU A 121 15.60 -3.66 -0.61
N ALA A 122 16.01 -2.59 0.06
CA ALA A 122 16.86 -1.55 -0.53
C ALA A 122 18.35 -1.94 -0.54
N ILE A 123 18.71 -2.99 0.18
CA ILE A 123 20.06 -3.50 0.37
C ILE A 123 20.21 -4.90 -0.21
N THR A 124 21.43 -5.24 -0.63
CA THR A 124 21.77 -6.55 -1.19
C THR A 124 21.88 -7.63 -0.12
N ASP A 125 22.33 -7.26 1.08
CA ASP A 125 22.46 -8.19 2.19
C ASP A 125 21.11 -8.37 2.89
N SER A 126 20.83 -9.59 3.32
CA SER A 126 19.62 -9.85 4.12
C SER A 126 19.73 -9.21 5.51
N PRO A 127 18.62 -8.71 6.08
CA PRO A 127 18.64 -8.10 7.40
C PRO A 127 19.10 -9.09 8.46
N ALA A 128 20.18 -8.75 9.17
CA ALA A 128 20.63 -9.45 10.36
C ALA A 128 20.13 -8.72 11.62
N TYR A 129 20.18 -9.40 12.77
CA TYR A 129 19.86 -8.79 14.06
C TYR A 129 21.02 -8.91 15.03
N THR A 130 21.12 -7.96 15.94
CA THR A 130 22.02 -8.01 17.09
C THR A 130 21.25 -8.51 18.32
N LEU A 131 22.00 -8.97 19.34
CA LEU A 131 21.45 -9.33 20.65
C LEU A 131 22.05 -8.39 21.68
N ASP A 132 21.19 -7.79 22.52
CA ASP A 132 21.65 -7.10 23.71
C ASP A 132 22.05 -8.11 24.82
N PRO A 133 22.64 -7.67 25.95
CA PRO A 133 22.99 -8.55 27.06
C PRO A 133 21.81 -9.37 27.62
N ASP A 134 20.58 -8.86 27.47
CA ASP A 134 19.33 -9.52 27.89
C ASP A 134 18.76 -10.45 26.80
N ARG A 135 19.49 -10.67 25.70
CA ARG A 135 19.13 -11.49 24.53
C ARG A 135 17.87 -11.03 23.80
N VAL A 136 17.60 -9.74 23.83
CA VAL A 136 16.59 -9.10 23.01
C VAL A 136 17.19 -8.85 21.63
N ALA A 137 16.53 -9.40 20.62
CA ALA A 137 16.91 -9.22 19.23
C ALA A 137 16.44 -7.85 18.69
N ASP A 138 17.34 -7.17 17.97
CA ASP A 138 17.08 -5.92 17.26
C ASP A 138 17.60 -5.96 15.82
N PHE A 139 16.72 -5.64 14.86
CA PHE A 139 17.03 -5.57 13.43
C PHE A 139 17.39 -4.14 12.98
N GLY A 140 17.25 -3.14 13.87
CA GLY A 140 17.32 -1.74 13.49
C GLY A 140 16.28 -1.38 12.42
N THR A 141 16.66 -0.51 11.50
CA THR A 141 15.81 -0.07 10.38
C THR A 141 15.96 -1.01 9.19
N ILE A 142 14.85 -1.62 8.76
CA ILE A 142 14.80 -2.33 7.48
C ILE A 142 14.34 -1.35 6.40
N GLU A 143 15.20 -1.10 5.42
CA GLU A 143 14.90 -0.25 4.29
C GLU A 143 14.40 -1.05 3.10
N ALA A 144 13.32 -0.58 2.50
CA ALA A 144 12.71 -1.21 1.34
C ALA A 144 12.27 -0.16 0.33
N ARG A 145 12.27 -0.54 -0.95
CA ARG A 145 11.78 0.28 -2.06
C ARG A 145 10.64 -0.44 -2.76
N GLU A 146 9.63 0.33 -3.13
CA GLU A 146 8.51 -0.19 -3.92
C GLU A 146 9.00 -0.62 -5.31
N VAL A 147 8.47 -1.74 -5.81
CA VAL A 147 8.94 -2.39 -7.05
C VAL A 147 8.28 -1.82 -8.30
N VAL A 148 7.12 -1.15 -8.15
CA VAL A 148 6.35 -0.54 -9.25
C VAL A 148 7.13 0.59 -9.91
#